data_AF-A0A9E5AYT6-F1
#
_entry.id   AF-A0A9E5AYT6-F1
#
_cell.length_a   1.000
_cell.length_b   1.000
_cell.length_c   1.000
_cell.angle_alpha   90.00
_cell.angle_beta   90.00
_cell.angle_gamma   90.00
#
_symmetry.space_group_name_H-M   'P 1'
#
loop_
_entity.id
_entity.type
_entity.pdbx_description
1 polymer ?
#
loop_
_entity_poly.entity_id
_entity_poly.type
_entity_poly.pdbx_seq_one_letter_code
_entity_poly.pdbx_strand_id
1 'polypeptide(L)'
;MLRAPATAPCDRRRLIVCTTLAALVFASRAWLAQVWGSALPFWDEWDLEAVGLYRPWMDGTLRPGNLFHAHNEHRLLLTRLVDLGFFVLYGRWAPWAQIVLNAALHAATAATLAALFWPALTARPRTGFIIGIAVIFSAICGWQNALLGIQSQVYF
;
A
#
# COMPACT_ATOMS: atom_id res chain seq x y z
N MET A 1 -41.02 8.38 -15.87
CA MET A 1 -40.49 7.74 -14.64
C MET A 1 -39.11 7.19 -14.94
N LEU A 2 -38.06 7.83 -14.41
CA LEU A 2 -36.66 7.39 -14.58
C LEU A 2 -36.43 6.11 -13.77
N ARG A 3 -36.04 5.03 -14.45
CA ARG A 3 -35.72 3.73 -13.83
C ARG A 3 -34.36 3.88 -13.14
N ALA A 4 -34.32 3.72 -11.80
CA ALA A 4 -33.07 3.63 -11.08
C ALA A 4 -32.22 2.47 -11.66
N PRO A 5 -30.90 2.62 -11.80
CA PRO A 5 -30.05 1.53 -12.27
C PRO A 5 -30.17 0.37 -11.28
N ALA A 6 -30.61 -0.79 -11.76
CA ALA A 6 -30.63 -2.00 -10.97
C ALA A 6 -29.21 -2.27 -10.45
N THR A 7 -29.06 -2.36 -9.13
CA THR A 7 -27.80 -2.81 -8.51
C THR A 7 -27.50 -4.20 -9.05
N ALA A 8 -26.48 -4.32 -9.90
CA ALA A 8 -26.05 -5.60 -10.43
C ALA A 8 -25.78 -6.57 -9.25
N PRO A 9 -26.26 -7.82 -9.30
CA PRO A 9 -26.03 -8.77 -8.21
C PRO A 9 -24.52 -8.93 -7.99
N CYS A 10 -24.11 -8.94 -6.71
CA CYS A 10 -22.73 -9.20 -6.32
C CYS A 10 -22.34 -10.61 -6.81
N ASP A 11 -21.41 -10.69 -7.76
CA ASP A 11 -20.84 -11.97 -8.20
C ASP A 11 -20.05 -12.57 -7.03
N ARG A 12 -20.69 -13.49 -6.30
CA ARG A 12 -20.11 -14.15 -5.12
C ARG A 12 -18.77 -14.81 -5.42
N ARG A 13 -18.59 -15.35 -6.63
CA ARG A 13 -17.33 -15.97 -7.05
C ARG A 13 -16.24 -14.92 -7.24
N ARG A 14 -16.57 -13.78 -7.86
CA ARG A 14 -15.65 -12.63 -7.96
C ARG A 14 -15.20 -12.19 -6.58
N LEU A 15 -16.14 -12.01 -5.65
CA LEU A 15 -15.83 -11.58 -4.28
C LEU A 15 -14.87 -12.56 -3.60
N ILE A 16 -15.21 -13.86 -3.58
CA ILE A 16 -14.38 -14.90 -2.96
C ILE A 16 -12.96 -14.91 -3.56
N VAL A 17 -12.82 -14.84 -4.88
CA VAL A 17 -11.50 -14.85 -5.51
C VAL A 17 -10.70 -13.59 -5.17
N CYS A 18 -11.32 -12.41 -5.21
CA CYS A 18 -10.64 -11.15 -4.90
C CYS A 18 -10.22 -11.09 -3.42
N THR A 19 -11.07 -11.53 -2.49
CA THR A 19 -10.70 -11.56 -1.07
C THR A 19 -9.64 -12.61 -0.75
N THR A 20 -9.71 -13.78 -1.37
CA THR A 20 -8.68 -14.83 -1.21
C THR A 20 -7.33 -14.35 -1.74
N LEU A 21 -7.32 -13.70 -2.90
CA LEU A 21 -6.13 -13.11 -3.49
C LEU A 21 -5.54 -12.01 -2.60
N ALA A 22 -6.39 -11.10 -2.09
CA ALA A 22 -5.96 -10.06 -1.17
C ALA A 22 -5.32 -10.66 0.09
N ALA A 23 -5.96 -11.66 0.70
CA ALA A 23 -5.45 -12.33 1.89
C ALA A 23 -4.11 -13.02 1.64
N LEU A 24 -3.96 -13.69 0.49
CA LEU A 24 -2.69 -14.33 0.09
C LEU A 24 -1.56 -13.30 -0.05
N VAL A 25 -1.79 -12.23 -0.81
CA VAL A 25 -0.79 -11.19 -1.06
C VAL A 25 -0.44 -10.42 0.22
N PHE A 26 -1.45 -10.13 1.05
CA PHE A 26 -1.21 -9.50 2.34
C PHE A 26 -0.38 -10.42 3.24
N ALA A 27 -0.76 -11.70 3.34
CA ALA A 27 -0.03 -12.68 4.16
C ALA A 27 1.42 -12.84 3.70
N SER A 28 1.69 -12.86 2.39
CA SER A 28 3.07 -12.96 1.89
C SER A 28 3.91 -11.74 2.25
N ARG A 29 3.34 -10.53 2.17
CA ARG A 29 4.02 -9.27 2.54
C ARG A 29 4.20 -9.15 4.05
N ALA A 30 3.18 -9.51 4.83
CA ALA A 30 3.24 -9.54 6.28
C ALA A 30 4.26 -10.57 6.79
N TRP A 31 4.34 -11.74 6.16
CA TRP A 31 5.35 -12.75 6.47
C TRP A 31 6.77 -12.25 6.17
N LEU A 32 6.99 -11.63 5.01
CA LEU A 32 8.27 -11.01 4.65
C LEU A 32 8.67 -9.95 5.70
N ALA A 33 7.73 -9.09 6.09
CA ALA A 33 7.94 -8.11 7.15
C ALA A 33 8.24 -8.78 8.49
N GLN A 34 7.51 -9.81 8.88
CA GLN A 34 7.74 -10.51 10.15
C GLN A 34 9.12 -11.16 10.24
N VAL A 35 9.61 -11.74 9.14
CA VAL A 35 10.89 -12.49 9.14
C VAL A 35 12.09 -11.56 9.01
N TRP A 36 12.00 -10.51 8.20
CA TRP A 36 13.14 -9.68 7.82
C TRP A 36 12.98 -8.18 8.10
N GLY A 37 11.80 -7.76 8.56
CA GLY A 37 11.50 -6.37 8.90
C GLY A 37 12.22 -5.88 10.15
N SER A 38 12.29 -4.56 10.28
CA SER A 38 12.97 -3.87 11.36
C SER A 38 12.10 -2.75 11.92
N ALA A 39 12.14 -2.55 13.24
CA ALA A 39 11.57 -1.36 13.86
C ALA A 39 12.44 -0.10 13.65
N LEU A 40 13.72 -0.30 13.30
CA LEU A 40 14.63 0.78 12.96
C LEU A 40 14.43 1.15 11.49
N PRO A 41 14.16 2.43 11.20
CA PRO A 41 14.04 2.92 9.85
C PRO A 41 15.41 2.83 9.15
N PHE A 42 15.39 2.74 7.82
CA PHE A 42 16.62 2.62 7.05
C PHE A 42 16.60 3.42 5.76
N TRP A 43 17.78 3.88 5.35
CA TRP A 43 18.00 4.60 4.09
C TRP A 43 17.18 5.91 4.04
N ASP A 44 16.54 6.17 2.90
CA ASP A 44 15.78 7.36 2.54
C ASP A 44 14.72 7.76 3.60
N GLU A 45 14.29 6.79 4.41
CA GLU A 45 13.34 6.98 5.49
C GLU A 45 13.81 8.00 6.54
N TRP A 46 15.12 8.02 6.84
CA TRP A 46 15.69 9.01 7.76
C TRP A 46 15.59 10.44 7.24
N ASP A 47 15.89 10.64 5.97
CA ASP A 47 15.91 11.97 5.37
C ASP A 47 14.49 12.46 5.10
N LEU A 48 13.61 11.59 4.58
CA LEU A 48 12.23 11.95 4.28
C LEU A 48 11.43 12.22 5.55
N GLU A 49 11.48 11.29 6.51
CA GLU A 49 10.59 11.34 7.67
C GLU A 49 11.22 12.04 8.86
N ALA A 50 12.38 11.57 9.35
CA ALA A 50 12.95 12.11 10.58
C ALA A 50 13.32 13.59 10.41
N VAL A 51 14.11 13.89 9.39
CA VAL A 51 14.61 15.24 9.11
C VAL A 51 13.55 16.09 8.40
N GLY A 52 12.91 15.53 7.38
CA GLY A 52 12.01 16.26 6.49
C GLY A 52 10.59 16.49 7.02
N LEU A 53 10.13 15.70 7.99
CA LEU A 53 8.72 15.69 8.40
C LEU A 53 8.53 15.76 9.93
N TYR A 54 9.05 14.80 10.67
CA TYR A 54 8.79 14.64 12.11
C TYR A 54 9.49 15.67 12.97
N ARG A 55 10.77 15.95 12.71
CA ARG A 55 11.48 17.01 13.46
C ARG A 55 10.81 18.37 13.26
N PRO A 56 10.52 18.84 12.02
CA PRO A 56 9.80 20.09 11.82
C PRO A 56 8.42 20.10 12.49
N TRP A 57 7.71 18.96 12.50
CA TRP A 57 6.44 18.84 13.21
C TRP A 57 6.60 19.04 14.72
N MET A 58 7.55 18.33 15.35
CA MET A 58 7.82 18.44 16.78
C MET A 58 8.30 19.83 17.18
N ASP A 59 9.11 20.48 16.35
CA ASP A 59 9.64 21.82 16.58
C ASP A 59 8.59 22.93 16.31
N GLY A 60 7.39 22.57 15.82
CA GLY A 60 6.35 23.54 15.44
C GLY A 60 6.71 24.38 14.21
N THR A 61 7.67 23.91 13.40
CA THR A 61 8.22 24.62 12.23
C THR A 61 7.76 24.04 10.89
N LEU A 62 6.98 22.94 10.88
CA LEU A 62 6.45 22.33 9.67
C LEU A 62 5.50 23.29 8.95
N ARG A 63 5.85 23.71 7.73
CA ARG A 63 5.02 24.55 6.87
C ARG A 63 4.35 23.70 5.79
N PRO A 64 3.21 24.13 5.23
CA PRO A 64 2.56 23.43 4.12
C PRO A 64 3.51 23.16 2.95
N GLY A 65 4.40 24.12 2.64
CA GLY A 65 5.41 23.96 1.58
C GLY A 65 6.38 22.79 1.78
N ASN A 66 6.67 22.40 3.03
CA ASN A 66 7.50 21.23 3.33
C ASN A 66 6.87 19.94 2.82
N LEU A 67 5.54 19.83 2.86
CA LEU A 67 4.82 18.65 2.37
C LEU A 67 4.92 18.49 0.85
N PHE A 68 5.15 19.58 0.11
CA PHE A 68 5.33 19.59 -1.35
C PHE A 68 6.79 19.54 -1.80
N HIS A 69 7.75 19.63 -0.86
CA HIS A 69 9.17 19.62 -1.18
C HIS A 69 9.55 18.30 -1.86
N ALA A 70 10.42 18.35 -2.86
CA ALA A 70 10.88 17.12 -3.49
C ALA A 70 11.70 16.29 -2.51
N HIS A 71 11.53 14.97 -2.54
CA HIS A 71 12.48 14.03 -1.95
C HIS A 71 12.98 13.16 -3.10
N ASN A 72 14.27 13.30 -3.40
CA ASN A 72 14.83 12.93 -4.70
C ASN A 72 14.01 13.60 -5.84
N GLU A 73 13.61 12.85 -6.85
CA GLU A 73 12.79 13.33 -7.97
C GLU A 73 11.28 13.34 -7.67
N HIS A 74 10.86 12.88 -6.49
CA HIS A 74 9.45 12.62 -6.18
C HIS A 74 8.83 13.67 -5.25
N ARG A 75 7.56 14.01 -5.53
CA ARG A 75 6.73 14.84 -4.65
C ARG A 75 5.77 13.95 -3.88
N LEU A 76 6.10 13.69 -2.62
CA LEU A 76 5.47 12.67 -1.79
C LEU A 76 4.40 13.24 -0.83
N LEU A 77 3.49 14.09 -1.34
CA LEU A 77 2.49 14.77 -0.50
C LEU A 77 1.64 13.79 0.30
N LEU A 78 1.02 12.83 -0.38
CA LEU A 78 0.09 11.88 0.24
C LEU A 78 0.80 10.95 1.21
N THR A 79 2.00 10.44 0.85
CA THR A 79 2.84 9.65 1.75
C THR A 79 3.15 10.43 3.03
N ARG A 80 3.65 11.68 2.92
CA ARG A 80 3.92 12.51 4.11
C ARG A 80 2.70 12.76 4.98
N LEU A 81 1.52 12.93 4.40
CA LEU A 81 0.28 13.12 5.18
C LEU A 81 -0.09 11.84 5.94
N VAL A 82 0.03 10.67 5.30
CA VAL A 82 -0.22 9.37 5.93
C VAL A 82 0.79 9.12 7.05
N ASP A 83 2.07 9.33 6.77
CA ASP A 83 3.17 9.11 7.71
C ASP A 83 3.10 10.05 8.91
N LEU A 84 2.83 11.34 8.67
CA LEU A 84 2.58 12.30 9.75
C LEU A 84 1.34 11.91 10.57
N GLY A 85 0.28 11.43 9.90
CA GLY A 85 -0.92 10.92 10.57
C GLY A 85 -0.60 9.75 11.51
N PHE A 86 0.21 8.80 11.07
CA PHE A 86 0.67 7.70 11.93
C PHE A 86 1.55 8.19 13.07
N PHE A 87 2.49 9.08 12.82
CA PHE A 87 3.36 9.64 13.85
C PHE A 87 2.55 10.31 14.96
N VAL A 88 1.55 11.12 14.59
CA VAL A 88 0.64 11.78 15.53
C VAL A 88 -0.23 10.75 16.27
N LEU A 89 -0.80 9.77 15.57
CA LEU A 89 -1.67 8.75 16.16
C LEU A 89 -0.95 7.86 17.17
N TYR A 90 0.26 7.41 16.85
CA TYR A 90 1.06 6.53 17.72
C TYR A 90 1.90 7.30 18.75
N GLY A 91 2.03 8.62 18.61
CA GLY A 91 2.88 9.46 19.46
C GLY A 91 4.38 9.16 19.34
N ARG A 92 4.78 8.41 18.31
CA ARG A 92 6.15 8.01 18.02
C ARG A 92 6.28 7.63 16.55
N TRP A 93 7.52 7.56 16.06
CA TRP A 93 7.79 6.94 14.77
C TRP A 93 7.48 5.44 14.83
N ALA A 94 6.62 4.97 13.92
CA ALA A 94 6.14 3.59 13.88
C ALA A 94 6.28 2.95 12.49
N PRO A 95 7.51 2.64 12.03
CA PRO A 95 7.75 2.00 10.72
C PRO A 95 6.91 0.76 10.46
N TRP A 96 6.68 -0.06 11.49
CA TRP A 96 5.83 -1.25 11.39
C TRP A 96 4.40 -0.96 10.94
N ALA A 97 3.81 0.14 11.41
CA ALA A 97 2.45 0.51 11.01
C ALA A 97 2.40 0.87 9.51
N GLN A 98 3.45 1.55 9.03
CA GLN A 98 3.59 1.93 7.63
C GLN A 98 3.83 0.71 6.74
N ILE A 99 4.70 -0.21 7.15
CA ILE A 99 4.94 -1.48 6.44
C ILE A 99 3.65 -2.30 6.34
N VAL A 100 2.87 -2.40 7.43
CA VAL A 100 1.57 -3.09 7.41
C VAL A 100 0.58 -2.39 6.48
N LEU A 101 0.55 -1.05 6.47
CA LEU A 101 -0.27 -0.30 5.52
C LEU A 101 0.16 -0.59 4.07
N ASN A 102 1.45 -0.55 3.76
CA ASN A 102 1.98 -0.84 2.42
C ASN A 102 1.62 -2.25 1.98
N ALA A 103 1.71 -3.24 2.88
CA ALA A 103 1.26 -4.61 2.62
C ALA A 103 -0.25 -4.67 2.30
N ALA A 104 -1.08 -3.91 3.01
CA ALA A 104 -2.52 -3.83 2.77
C ALA A 104 -2.84 -3.14 1.44
N LEU A 105 -2.17 -2.03 1.12
CA LEU A 105 -2.31 -1.32 -0.16
C LEU A 105 -1.89 -2.23 -1.33
N HIS A 106 -0.77 -2.94 -1.20
CA HIS A 106 -0.29 -3.90 -2.21
C HIS A 106 -1.33 -5.01 -2.50
N ALA A 107 -1.92 -5.56 -1.43
CA ALA A 107 -2.98 -6.55 -1.54
C ALA A 107 -4.26 -5.96 -2.15
N ALA A 108 -4.61 -4.72 -1.80
CA ALA A 108 -5.75 -4.01 -2.37
C ALA A 108 -5.56 -3.73 -3.87
N THR A 109 -4.35 -3.38 -4.31
CA THR A 109 -4.02 -3.21 -5.73
C THR A 109 -4.21 -4.52 -6.49
N ALA A 110 -3.70 -5.65 -5.97
CA ALA A 110 -3.88 -6.96 -6.58
C ALA A 110 -5.37 -7.34 -6.73
N ALA A 111 -6.14 -7.16 -5.66
CA ALA A 111 -7.57 -7.46 -5.64
C ALA A 111 -8.36 -6.52 -6.57
N THR A 112 -7.99 -5.24 -6.64
CA THR A 112 -8.63 -4.26 -7.52
C THR A 112 -8.39 -4.60 -8.98
N LEU A 113 -7.17 -4.98 -9.36
CA LEU A 113 -6.85 -5.45 -10.71
C LEU A 113 -7.66 -6.71 -11.07
N ALA A 114 -7.68 -7.70 -10.17
CA ALA A 114 -8.49 -8.91 -10.36
C ALA A 114 -9.98 -8.57 -10.54
N ALA A 115 -10.50 -7.66 -9.72
CA ALA A 115 -11.90 -7.24 -9.77
C ALA A 115 -12.22 -6.45 -11.04
N LEU A 116 -11.33 -5.57 -11.50
CA LEU A 116 -11.51 -4.71 -12.67
C LEU A 116 -11.58 -5.53 -13.96
N PHE A 117 -10.70 -6.53 -14.11
CA PHE A 117 -10.63 -7.37 -15.31
C PHE A 117 -11.56 -8.60 -15.26
N TRP A 118 -12.19 -8.88 -14.12
CA TRP A 118 -13.11 -10.02 -13.96
C TRP A 118 -14.18 -10.14 -15.06
N PRO A 119 -14.98 -9.09 -15.37
CA PRO A 119 -16.03 -9.20 -16.38
C PRO A 119 -15.47 -9.28 -17.81
N ALA A 120 -14.23 -8.85 -18.05
CA ALA A 120 -13.61 -8.82 -19.37
C ALA A 120 -13.03 -10.17 -19.81
N LEU A 121 -12.83 -11.11 -18.87
CA LEU A 121 -12.13 -12.37 -19.13
C LEU A 121 -13.08 -13.58 -19.08
N THR A 122 -12.96 -14.47 -20.07
CA THR A 122 -13.59 -15.80 -20.05
C THR A 122 -12.88 -16.73 -19.05
N ALA A 123 -13.50 -17.88 -18.71
CA ALA A 123 -13.07 -18.70 -17.56
C ALA A 123 -11.58 -19.15 -17.59
N ARG A 124 -11.08 -19.57 -18.75
CA ARG A 124 -9.67 -20.03 -18.90
C ARG A 124 -8.67 -18.87 -18.76
N PRO A 125 -8.74 -17.79 -19.58
CA PRO A 125 -7.90 -16.60 -19.41
C PRO A 125 -7.98 -15.99 -18.01
N ARG A 126 -9.18 -15.96 -17.40
CA ARG A 126 -9.37 -15.45 -16.04
C ARG A 126 -8.55 -16.22 -15.03
N THR A 127 -8.53 -17.55 -15.13
CA THR A 127 -7.75 -18.38 -14.21
C THR A 127 -6.25 -18.10 -14.35
N GLY A 128 -5.74 -18.06 -15.58
CA GLY A 128 -4.34 -17.72 -15.85
C GLY A 128 -3.98 -16.31 -15.35
N PHE A 129 -4.86 -15.33 -15.56
CA PHE A 129 -4.66 -13.96 -15.09
C PHE A 129 -4.60 -13.86 -13.56
N ILE A 130 -5.53 -14.51 -12.85
CA ILE A 130 -5.54 -14.51 -11.38
C ILE A 130 -4.29 -15.21 -10.82
N ILE A 131 -3.88 -16.34 -11.41
CA ILE A 131 -2.63 -17.02 -11.02
C ILE A 131 -1.43 -16.10 -11.27
N GLY A 132 -1.37 -15.44 -12.42
CA GLY A 132 -0.31 -14.48 -12.74
C GLY A 132 -0.22 -13.34 -11.72
N ILE A 133 -1.36 -12.73 -11.36
CA ILE A 133 -1.40 -11.71 -10.31
C ILE A 133 -0.92 -12.29 -8.97
N ALA A 134 -1.42 -13.47 -8.58
CA ALA A 134 -1.02 -14.09 -7.31
C ALA A 134 0.49 -14.32 -7.24
N VAL A 135 1.11 -14.83 -8.31
CA VAL A 135 2.55 -15.06 -8.38
C VAL A 135 3.33 -13.74 -8.32
N ILE A 136 2.98 -12.75 -9.14
CA ILE A 136 3.72 -11.48 -9.23
C ILE A 136 3.60 -10.69 -7.93
N PHE A 137 2.40 -10.56 -7.38
CA PHE A 137 2.18 -9.71 -6.20
C PHE A 137 2.68 -10.37 -4.90
N SER A 138 2.67 -11.70 -4.83
CA SER A 138 3.23 -12.46 -3.70
C SER A 138 4.72 -12.71 -3.81
N ALA A 139 5.36 -12.34 -4.93
CA ALA A 139 6.79 -12.50 -5.12
C ALA A 139 7.57 -11.67 -4.09
N ILE A 140 8.66 -12.26 -3.59
CA ILE A 140 9.56 -11.66 -2.60
C ILE A 140 10.60 -10.73 -3.27
N CYS A 141 10.69 -10.74 -4.60
CA CYS A 141 11.54 -9.80 -5.33
C CYS A 141 11.17 -8.35 -4.99
N GLY A 142 12.18 -7.47 -4.88
CA GLY A 142 11.97 -6.10 -4.41
C GLY A 142 11.65 -6.00 -2.91
N TRP A 143 12.15 -6.95 -2.11
CA TRP A 143 11.91 -7.00 -0.66
C TRP A 143 12.28 -5.69 0.05
N GLN A 144 13.31 -4.96 -0.42
CA GLN A 144 13.72 -3.69 0.18
C GLN A 144 12.56 -2.69 0.21
N ASN A 145 11.83 -2.55 -0.89
CA ASN A 145 10.65 -1.68 -0.96
C ASN A 145 9.48 -2.24 -0.13
N ALA A 146 9.40 -3.55 0.03
CA ALA A 146 8.38 -4.17 0.87
C ALA A 146 8.59 -3.91 2.38
N LEU A 147 9.84 -3.69 2.79
CA LEU A 147 10.24 -3.47 4.18
C LEU A 147 10.45 -2.00 4.53
N LEU A 148 10.40 -1.09 3.56
CA LEU A 148 10.54 0.35 3.77
C LEU A 148 9.15 0.95 4.05
N GLY A 149 8.99 1.67 5.16
CA GLY A 149 7.71 2.26 5.58
C GLY A 149 7.24 3.37 4.64
N ILE A 150 8.16 4.19 4.12
CA ILE A 150 7.85 5.31 3.22
C ILE A 150 7.44 4.92 1.79
N GLN A 151 6.91 3.72 1.54
CA GLN A 151 6.62 3.22 0.18
C GLN A 151 5.16 3.37 -0.26
N SER A 152 4.33 4.10 0.48
CA SER A 152 2.91 4.24 0.16
C SER A 152 2.65 4.92 -1.20
N GLN A 153 3.56 5.79 -1.68
CA GLN A 153 3.47 6.46 -2.99
C GLN A 153 3.47 5.50 -4.19
N VAL A 154 3.88 4.25 -4.00
CA VAL A 154 3.83 3.26 -5.09
C VAL A 154 2.37 2.94 -5.47
N TYR A 155 1.43 3.21 -4.56
CA TYR A 155 0.04 2.79 -4.67
C TYR A 155 -0.95 3.93 -5.00
N PHE A 156 -0.53 5.21 -4.99
CA PHE A 156 -1.38 6.37 -5.28
C PHE A 156 -0.66 7.54 -5.96
#